data_AF-A0A1I3C4J2-F1
#
_entry.id   AF-A0A1I3C4J2-F1
#
_cell.length_a   1.000
_cell.length_b   1.000
_cell.length_c   1.000
_cell.angle_alpha   90.00
_cell.angle_beta   90.00
_cell.angle_gamma   90.00
#
_symmetry.space_group_name_H-M   'P 1'
#
loop_
_entity.id
_entity.type
_entity.pdbx_description
1 polymer ?
#
loop_
_entity_poly.entity_id
_entity_poly.type
_entity_poly.pdbx_seq_one_letter_code
_entity_poly.pdbx_strand_id
1 'polypeptide(L)' 'MEKLKPSYYHNGNIDVIKFGEENFTQDELKGFYRMNVLKYVTRFDKKNGLEDLDKAGYYLDKLKEIAKEENDDE' A
#
# COMPACT_ATOMS: atom_id res chain seq x y z
N MET A 1 -25.80 15.30 10.38
CA MET A 1 -24.66 14.38 10.16
C MET A 1 -23.42 15.21 9.91
N GLU A 2 -22.63 15.37 10.97
CA GLU A 2 -21.46 16.24 11.02
C GLU A 2 -20.32 15.59 10.22
N LYS A 3 -19.74 16.36 9.29
CA LYS A 3 -18.68 15.90 8.39
C LYS A 3 -17.41 15.66 9.21
N LEU A 4 -17.02 14.40 9.39
CA LEU A 4 -15.66 14.02 9.74
C LEU A 4 -14.72 14.49 8.62
N LYS A 5 -14.27 15.73 8.69
CA LYS A 5 -13.12 16.23 7.95
C LYS A 5 -11.96 16.32 8.94
N PRO A 6 -11.10 15.30 9.05
CA PRO A 6 -9.89 15.43 9.86
C PRO A 6 -9.04 16.56 9.26
N SER A 7 -8.79 17.60 10.05
CA SER A 7 -7.96 18.76 9.68
C SER A 7 -6.46 18.50 9.86
N TYR A 8 -6.02 17.24 9.78
CA TYR A 8 -4.69 16.85 10.24
C TYR A 8 -3.92 16.15 9.12
N TYR A 9 -3.46 16.92 8.14
CA TYR A 9 -2.19 16.59 7.48
C TYR A 9 -1.09 17.13 8.38
N HIS A 10 -0.78 16.39 9.44
CA HIS A 10 0.38 16.69 10.27
C HIS A 10 1.63 16.68 9.39
N ASN A 11 2.36 17.79 9.44
CA ASN A 11 3.67 18.02 8.83
C ASN A 11 4.73 17.08 9.43
N GLY A 12 4.66 15.81 9.06
CA GLY A 12 5.73 14.83 9.17
C GLY A 12 5.59 13.92 7.96
N ASN A 13 6.60 13.86 7.10
CA ASN A 13 6.68 12.83 6.08
C ASN A 13 6.93 11.49 6.78
N ILE A 14 5.90 10.95 7.43
CA ILE A 14 5.93 9.57 7.90
C ILE A 14 5.89 8.73 6.64
N ASP A 15 6.97 7.98 6.42
CA ASP A 15 6.96 6.91 5.44
C ASP A 15 6.09 5.79 5.99
N VAL A 16 4.81 5.82 5.60
CA VAL A 16 3.80 4.86 6.07
C VAL A 16 4.12 3.42 5.66
N ILE A 17 4.89 3.24 4.58
CA ILE A 17 5.30 1.91 4.13
C ILE A 17 6.33 1.38 5.10
N LYS A 18 7.40 2.15 5.36
CA LYS A 18 8.43 1.78 6.32
C LYS A 18 7.87 1.57 7.72
N PHE A 19 6.97 2.45 8.18
CA PHE A 19 6.31 2.28 9.47
C PHE A 19 5.55 0.95 9.54
N GLY A 20 4.80 0.60 8.49
CA GLY A 20 4.12 -0.68 8.40
C GLY A 20 5.10 -1.85 8.43
N GLU A 21 6.15 -1.80 7.62
CA GLU A 21 7.19 -2.85 7.53
C GLU A 21 7.88 -3.11 8.89
N GLU A 22 8.04 -2.07 9.72
CA GLU A 22 8.67 -2.18 11.04
C GLU A 22 7.71 -2.62 12.16
N ASN A 23 6.39 -2.42 12.01
CA ASN A 23 5.44 -2.53 13.12
C ASN A 23 4.27 -3.51 12.91
N PHE A 24 3.99 -3.91 11.68
CA PHE A 24 2.83 -4.75 11.35
C PHE A 24 3.25 -6.21 11.13
N THR A 25 2.30 -7.10 11.34
CA THR A 25 2.44 -8.52 10.99
C THR A 25 2.49 -8.71 9.47
N GLN A 26 3.05 -9.84 9.02
CA GLN A 26 3.09 -10.21 7.61
C GLN A 26 1.68 -10.21 6.97
N ASP A 27 0.66 -10.72 7.66
CA ASP A 27 -0.71 -10.73 7.14
C ASP A 27 -1.32 -9.33 7.00
N GLU A 28 -1.02 -8.41 7.93
CA GLU A 28 -1.41 -7.01 7.81
C GLU A 28 -0.72 -6.34 6.62
N LEU A 29 0.56 -6.60 6.41
CA LEU A 29 1.33 -6.10 5.26
C LEU A 29 0.79 -6.63 3.93
N LYS A 30 0.47 -7.93 3.85
CA LYS A 30 -0.19 -8.51 2.67
C LYS A 30 -1.50 -7.78 2.36
N GLY A 31 -2.33 -7.55 3.38
CA GLY A 31 -3.58 -6.81 3.24
C GLY A 31 -3.35 -5.40 2.72
N PHE A 32 -2.40 -4.68 3.32
CA PHE A 32 -2.03 -3.31 2.94
C PHE A 32 -1.55 -3.21 1.49
N TYR A 33 -0.61 -4.07 1.07
CA TYR A 33 -0.10 -4.08 -0.29
C TYR A 33 -1.16 -4.50 -1.31
N ARG A 34 -1.90 -5.60 -1.04
CA ARG A 34 -3.01 -6.07 -1.90
C ARG A 34 -4.02 -4.95 -2.15
N MET A 35 -4.40 -4.22 -1.11
CA MET A 35 -5.42 -3.18 -1.23
C MET A 35 -4.92 -1.96 -2.01
N ASN A 36 -3.63 -1.63 -1.89
CA ASN A 36 -3.02 -0.57 -2.69
C ASN A 36 -2.90 -0.97 -4.17
N VAL A 37 -2.52 -2.20 -4.51
CA VAL A 37 -2.54 -2.69 -5.91
C VAL A 37 -3.91 -2.46 -6.52
N LEU A 38 -4.98 -2.96 -5.88
CA LEU A 38 -6.35 -2.79 -6.34
C LEU A 38 -6.76 -1.32 -6.46
N LYS A 39 -6.42 -0.49 -5.48
CA LYS A 39 -6.70 0.95 -5.49
C LYS A 39 -6.09 1.64 -6.71
N TYR A 40 -4.83 1.35 -7.04
CA TYR A 40 -4.17 2.03 -8.15
C TYR A 40 -4.59 1.47 -9.52
N VAL A 41 -4.78 0.14 -9.63
CA VAL A 41 -5.32 -0.49 -10.84
C VAL A 41 -6.77 -0.07 -11.13
N THR A 42 -7.58 0.29 -10.13
CA THR A 42 -8.96 0.78 -10.36
C THR A 42 -9.04 2.28 -10.62
N ARG A 43 -7.94 3.01 -10.43
CA ARG A 43 -7.88 4.47 -10.50
C ARG A 43 -7.14 4.99 -11.74
N PHE A 44 -6.28 4.18 -12.35
CA PHE A 44 -5.39 4.63 -13.43
C PHE A 44 -6.14 5.32 -14.58
N ASP A 45 -7.25 4.74 -15.05
CA ASP A 45 -8.06 5.27 -16.15
C ASP A 45 -8.89 6.51 -15.76
N LYS A 46 -9.01 6.78 -14.46
CA LYS A 46 -9.86 7.85 -13.90
C LYS A 46 -9.08 9.03 -13.31
N LYS A 47 -7.78 8.86 -13.01
CA LYS A 47 -7.02 9.88 -12.27
C LYS A 47 -5.62 10.16 -12.84
N ASN A 48 -4.69 9.22 -12.71
CA ASN A 48 -3.27 9.50 -12.94
C ASN A 48 -2.61 8.65 -14.04
N GLY A 49 -3.37 7.81 -14.76
CA GLY A 49 -2.85 7.00 -15.86
C GLY A 49 -1.68 6.12 -15.44
N LEU A 50 -0.59 6.19 -16.21
CA LEU A 50 0.62 5.38 -16.03
C LEU A 50 1.20 5.47 -14.61
N GLU A 51 1.17 6.65 -13.97
CA GLU A 51 1.72 6.82 -12.62
C GLU A 51 1.02 5.91 -11.58
N ASP A 52 -0.28 5.66 -11.74
CA ASP A 52 -0.98 4.71 -10.89
C ASP A 52 -0.59 3.26 -11.20
N LEU A 53 -0.35 2.92 -12.48
CA LEU A 53 0.14 1.59 -12.83
C LEU A 53 1.54 1.34 -12.26
N ASP A 54 2.43 2.33 -12.29
CA ASP A 54 3.76 2.24 -11.67
C ASP A 54 3.66 2.01 -10.16
N LYS A 55 2.75 2.74 -9.48
CA LYS A 55 2.47 2.51 -8.06
C LYS A 55 1.91 1.12 -7.82
N ALA A 56 0.97 0.65 -8.64
CA ALA A 56 0.45 -0.70 -8.53
C ALA A 56 1.56 -1.75 -8.67
N GLY A 57 2.49 -1.55 -9.61
CA GLY A 57 3.68 -2.38 -9.79
C GLY A 57 4.54 -2.44 -8.52
N TYR A 58 4.86 -1.29 -7.93
CA TYR A 58 5.61 -1.22 -6.67
C TYR A 58 4.96 -2.04 -5.55
N TYR A 59 3.66 -1.88 -5.33
CA TYR A 59 2.94 -2.63 -4.28
C TYR A 59 2.82 -4.11 -4.59
N LEU A 60 2.72 -4.48 -5.87
CA LEU A 60 2.71 -5.87 -6.30
C LEU A 60 4.06 -6.54 -6.04
N ASP A 61 5.17 -5.85 -6.30
CA ASP A 61 6.51 -6.38 -6.05
C ASP A 61 6.74 -6.58 -4.56
N LYS A 62 6.31 -5.65 -3.70
CA LYS A 62 6.28 -5.86 -2.24
C LYS A 62 5.47 -7.07 -1.80
N LEU A 63 4.32 -7.31 -2.43
CA LEU A 63 3.52 -8.50 -2.13
C LEU A 63 4.21 -9.80 -2.58
N LYS A 64 4.99 -9.78 -3.67
CA LYS A 64 5.80 -10.91 -4.10
C LYS A 64 6.97 -11.19 -3.15
N GLU A 65 7.57 -10.15 -2.56
CA GLU A 65 8.62 -10.31 -1.54
C GLU A 65 8.09 -11.14 -0.36
N ILE A 66 6.97 -10.73 0.23
CA ILE A 66 6.32 -11.49 1.31
C ILE A 66 6.02 -12.93 0.86
N ALA A 67 5.41 -13.11 -0.32
CA ALA A 67 5.06 -14.44 -0.78
C ALA A 67 6.30 -15.34 -0.98
N LYS A 68 7.46 -14.80 -1.36
CA LYS A 68 8.69 -15.59 -1.49
C LYS A 68 9.22 -16.02 -0.13
N GLU A 69 9.25 -15.12 0.85
CA GLU A 69 9.67 -15.44 2.22
C GLU A 69 8.86 -16.62 2.78
N GLU A 70 7.54 -16.64 2.53
CA GLU A 70 6.68 -17.74 2.99
C GLU A 70 6.92 -19.08 2.28
N ASN A 71 7.35 -19.07 1.02
CA ASN A 71 7.65 -20.29 0.28
C ASN A 71 9.06 -20.82 0.59
N ASP A 72 9.99 -19.96 1.01
CA ASP A 72 11.35 -20.35 1.39
C ASP A 72 11.41 -20.90 2.84
N ASP A 73 10.39 -20.62 3.65
CA ASP A 73 10.21 -21.14 5.01
C ASP A 73 9.46 -22.51 5.08
N GLU A 74 8.97 -23.04 3.94
CA GLU A 74 8.37 -24.38 3.78
C GLU A 74 9.36 -25.44 3.26
#